data_AF-A0A0S8HH34-F1
#
_entry.id   AF-A0A0S8HH34-F1
#
_cell.length_a   1.000
_cell.length_b   1.000
_cell.length_c   1.000
_cell.angle_alpha   90.00
_cell.angle_beta   90.00
_cell.angle_gamma   90.00
#
_symmetry.space_group_name_H-M   'P 1'
#
loop_
_entity.id
_entity.type
_entity.pdbx_description
1 polymer ?
#
loop_
_entity_poly.entity_id
_entity_poly.type
_entity_poly.pdbx_seq_one_letter_code
_entity_poly.pdbx_strand_id
1 'polypeptide(L)'
;MESKKITVKHYLNKRAKPREYKKEVFYPLYIQLIVDAKKAQIKSRIYEHFEIYESEINKITKKDKELNNLILGGYFSDKQIEKIYSNQVFPLYQLLDDEINIIRRIIILMKPFENKKFTLNNFSVEYEKHITEITDILDENIKHDYRENLNRIFLKTVDNKAEKRAFNISNYFIHYISWNYSFSNFYETTYEVIPSELKYIENYFDEELRTAIKAYLAYHSKVNILKRYMEKKEHGLISTLSYLDWLTEIKSFILKEFTSIFGKKKAVQLVSSLDNILEKVIHGK
;
A
#
# COMPACT_ATOMS: atom_id res chain seq x y z
N MET A 1 10.10 -32.73 -18.12
CA MET A 1 9.49 -31.37 -18.13
C MET A 1 10.59 -30.39 -17.77
N GLU A 2 11.06 -29.58 -18.71
CA GLU A 2 12.03 -28.52 -18.40
C GLU A 2 11.41 -27.57 -17.36
N SER A 3 12.16 -27.28 -16.29
CA SER A 3 11.70 -26.34 -15.27
C SER A 3 11.63 -24.96 -15.91
N LYS A 4 10.40 -24.47 -16.12
CA LYS A 4 10.19 -23.13 -16.66
C LYS A 4 10.80 -22.11 -15.69
N LYS A 5 11.90 -21.48 -16.10
CA LYS A 5 12.73 -20.64 -15.23
C LYS A 5 12.21 -19.20 -15.20
N ILE A 6 11.99 -18.69 -13.99
CA ILE A 6 11.75 -17.26 -13.73
C ILE A 6 13.07 -16.66 -13.25
N THR A 7 13.53 -15.61 -13.91
CA THR A 7 14.71 -14.83 -13.47
C THR A 7 14.31 -13.39 -13.24
N VAL A 8 14.65 -12.86 -12.07
CA VAL A 8 14.44 -11.47 -11.67
C VAL A 8 15.78 -10.96 -11.17
N LYS A 9 16.25 -9.84 -11.72
CA LYS A 9 17.51 -9.21 -11.30
C LYS A 9 17.49 -7.71 -11.56
N HIS A 10 18.19 -6.95 -10.73
CA HIS A 10 18.49 -5.56 -11.02
C HIS A 10 19.53 -5.41 -12.12
N TYR A 11 19.45 -4.29 -12.82
CA TYR A 11 20.48 -3.84 -13.75
C TYR A 11 20.42 -2.31 -13.92
N LEU A 12 21.52 -1.73 -14.35
CA LEU A 12 21.61 -0.31 -14.65
C LEU A 12 21.17 -0.02 -16.08
N ASN A 13 20.19 0.85 -16.25
CA ASN A 13 19.69 1.20 -17.58
C ASN A 13 20.63 2.21 -18.27
N LYS A 14 21.61 1.67 -19.00
CA LYS A 14 22.60 2.46 -19.75
C LYS A 14 22.03 3.24 -20.95
N ARG A 15 20.77 3.02 -21.31
CA ARG A 15 20.07 3.77 -22.37
C ARG A 15 19.37 5.03 -21.83
N ALA A 16 19.12 5.09 -20.52
CA ALA A 16 18.54 6.28 -19.90
C ALA A 16 19.57 7.40 -19.74
N LYS A 17 19.09 8.63 -19.54
CA LYS A 17 19.95 9.81 -19.37
C LYS A 17 20.88 9.60 -18.16
N PRO A 18 22.22 9.54 -18.37
CA PRO A 18 23.16 9.36 -17.29
C PRO A 18 23.29 10.63 -16.43
N ARG A 19 23.82 10.45 -15.22
CA ARG A 19 24.31 11.54 -14.37
C ARG A 19 25.79 11.33 -14.10
N GLU A 20 26.59 12.36 -14.31
CA GLU A 20 28.03 12.30 -14.07
C GLU A 20 28.37 12.90 -12.71
N TYR A 21 29.16 12.18 -11.92
CA TYR A 21 29.64 12.66 -10.64
C TYR A 21 31.03 12.09 -10.34
N LYS A 22 32.00 12.95 -9.99
CA LYS A 22 33.39 12.57 -9.67
C LYS A 22 34.02 11.57 -10.65
N LYS A 23 33.86 11.79 -11.96
CA LYS A 23 34.36 10.93 -13.06
C LYS A 23 33.72 9.53 -13.12
N GLU A 24 32.64 9.30 -12.39
CA GLU A 24 31.80 8.12 -12.53
C GLU A 24 30.48 8.48 -13.19
N VAL A 25 29.93 7.53 -13.93
CA VAL A 25 28.65 7.66 -14.61
C VAL A 25 27.61 6.84 -13.86
N PHE A 26 26.50 7.50 -13.52
CA PHE A 26 25.40 6.94 -12.76
C PHE A 26 24.20 6.76 -13.68
N TYR A 27 23.54 5.61 -13.52
CA TYR A 27 22.38 5.22 -14.31
C TYR A 27 21.22 4.86 -13.37
N PRO A 28 19.97 5.06 -13.81
CA PRO A 28 18.83 4.65 -13.02
C PRO A 28 18.75 3.12 -12.94
N LEU A 29 18.36 2.65 -11.78
CA LEU A 29 18.17 1.24 -11.49
C LEU A 29 16.87 0.71 -12.14
N TYR A 30 16.98 -0.40 -12.84
CA TYR A 30 15.87 -1.12 -13.47
C TYR A 30 15.91 -2.58 -13.04
N ILE A 31 14.80 -3.26 -13.25
CA ILE A 31 14.64 -4.69 -12.98
C ILE A 31 14.38 -5.38 -14.31
N GLN A 32 15.13 -6.46 -14.53
CA GLN A 32 14.96 -7.34 -15.67
C GLN A 32 14.20 -8.58 -15.23
N LEU A 33 13.07 -8.81 -15.88
CA LEU A 33 12.23 -9.98 -15.69
C LEU A 33 12.41 -10.88 -16.91
N ILE A 34 12.75 -12.14 -16.67
CA ILE A 34 12.84 -13.17 -17.71
C ILE A 34 11.91 -14.30 -17.31
N VAL A 35 10.83 -14.46 -18.07
CA VAL A 35 9.84 -15.53 -17.88
C VAL A 35 9.68 -16.24 -19.22
N ASP A 36 10.04 -17.52 -19.27
CA ASP A 36 9.93 -18.35 -20.49
C ASP A 36 10.62 -17.72 -21.71
N ALA A 37 11.89 -17.33 -21.54
CA ALA A 37 12.71 -16.60 -22.53
C ALA A 37 12.20 -15.21 -22.97
N LYS A 38 11.00 -14.78 -22.54
CA LYS A 38 10.51 -13.41 -22.75
C LYS A 38 11.12 -12.48 -21.71
N LYS A 39 11.57 -11.31 -22.17
CA LYS A 39 12.22 -10.30 -21.33
C LYS A 39 11.33 -9.08 -21.19
N ALA A 40 11.17 -8.59 -19.96
CA ALA A 40 10.65 -7.26 -19.69
C ALA A 40 11.61 -6.48 -18.80
N GLN A 41 11.52 -5.17 -18.92
CA GLN A 41 12.32 -4.22 -18.17
C GLN A 41 11.35 -3.26 -17.49
N ILE A 42 11.44 -3.16 -16.17
CA ILE A 42 10.64 -2.22 -15.40
C ILE A 42 11.56 -1.31 -14.62
N LYS A 43 11.17 -0.05 -14.43
CA LYS A 43 11.90 0.87 -13.57
C LYS A 43 11.76 0.36 -12.13
N SER A 44 12.88 0.28 -11.41
CA SER A 44 12.85 -0.04 -9.98
C SER A 44 12.19 1.10 -9.21
N ARG A 45 11.42 0.75 -8.19
CA ARG A 45 10.77 1.70 -7.28
C ARG A 45 11.36 1.66 -5.88
N ILE A 46 12.40 0.85 -5.66
CA ILE A 46 13.04 0.69 -4.36
C ILE A 46 13.53 1.99 -3.73
N TYR A 47 13.80 3.00 -4.56
CA TYR A 47 14.21 4.33 -4.10
C TYR A 47 13.15 5.01 -3.20
N GLU A 48 11.87 4.67 -3.37
CA GLU A 48 10.76 5.16 -2.53
C GLU A 48 10.92 4.72 -1.06
N HIS A 49 11.70 3.66 -0.80
CA HIS A 49 11.99 3.17 0.54
C HIS A 49 13.35 3.66 1.08
N PHE A 50 14.18 4.32 0.27
CA PHE A 50 15.50 4.77 0.70
C PHE A 50 15.44 5.93 1.70
N GLU A 51 14.40 6.77 1.64
CA GLU A 51 14.23 7.91 2.55
C GLU A 51 14.13 7.46 4.02
N ILE A 52 13.51 6.31 4.28
CA ILE A 52 13.40 5.72 5.63
C ILE A 52 14.79 5.46 6.23
N TYR A 53 15.78 5.19 5.39
CA TYR A 53 17.16 4.91 5.78
C TYR A 53 18.14 6.02 5.41
N GLU A 54 17.66 7.26 5.26
CA GLU A 54 18.50 8.39 4.86
C GLU A 54 19.74 8.54 5.78
N SER A 55 19.58 8.31 7.09
CA SER A 55 20.68 8.34 8.07
C SER A 55 21.80 7.36 7.73
N GLU A 56 21.44 6.12 7.40
CA GLU A 56 22.36 5.04 7.08
C GLU A 56 23.01 5.29 5.71
N ILE A 57 22.23 5.72 4.73
CA ILE A 57 22.73 6.04 3.39
C ILE A 57 23.71 7.23 3.47
N ASN A 58 23.44 8.24 4.29
CA ASN A 58 24.37 9.34 4.56
C ASN A 58 25.71 8.87 5.12
N LYS A 59 25.74 7.81 5.94
CA LYS A 59 26.99 7.21 6.44
C LYS A 59 27.73 6.50 5.30
N ILE A 60 27.03 5.77 4.43
CA ILE A 60 27.62 5.09 3.26
C ILE A 60 28.28 6.09 2.31
N THR A 61 27.62 7.23 2.07
CA THR A 61 28.11 8.30 1.19
C THR A 61 29.13 9.21 1.86
N LYS A 62 29.48 8.97 3.14
CA LYS A 62 30.38 9.81 3.93
C LYS A 62 29.94 11.29 3.97
N LYS A 63 28.61 11.52 4.06
CA LYS A 63 27.97 12.84 4.08
C LYS A 63 28.18 13.66 2.79
N ASP A 64 28.48 12.99 1.69
CA ASP A 64 28.55 13.61 0.36
C ASP A 64 27.14 13.84 -0.18
N LYS A 65 26.69 15.11 -0.19
CA LYS A 65 25.32 15.48 -0.53
C LYS A 65 24.92 15.08 -1.96
N GLU A 66 25.80 15.28 -2.93
CA GLU A 66 25.49 14.97 -4.34
C GLU A 66 25.38 13.46 -4.54
N LEU A 67 26.29 12.69 -3.94
CA LEU A 67 26.21 11.24 -3.98
C LEU A 67 24.99 10.70 -3.23
N ASN A 68 24.64 11.28 -2.08
CA ASN A 68 23.45 10.91 -1.33
C ASN A 68 22.19 11.10 -2.18
N ASN A 69 22.05 12.28 -2.80
CA ASN A 69 20.91 12.58 -3.67
C ASN A 69 20.83 11.64 -4.90
N LEU A 70 21.97 11.18 -5.42
CA LEU A 70 21.99 10.19 -6.49
C LEU A 70 21.43 8.85 -6.03
N ILE A 71 21.92 8.33 -4.89
CA ILE A 71 21.47 7.05 -4.33
C ILE A 71 19.99 7.13 -3.95
N LEU A 72 19.58 8.15 -3.19
CA LEU A 72 18.18 8.39 -2.83
C LEU A 72 17.28 8.54 -4.07
N GLY A 73 17.82 9.04 -5.19
CA GLY A 73 17.11 9.12 -6.46
C GLY A 73 17.09 7.82 -7.29
N GLY A 74 17.66 6.72 -6.77
CA GLY A 74 17.73 5.43 -7.47
C GLY A 74 18.78 5.36 -8.58
N TYR A 75 19.81 6.21 -8.54
CA TYR A 75 20.93 6.23 -9.49
C TYR A 75 22.17 5.60 -8.86
N PHE A 76 22.81 4.69 -9.60
CA PHE A 76 24.03 4.01 -9.15
C PHE A 76 25.06 3.92 -10.28
N SER A 77 26.34 3.83 -9.91
CA SER A 77 27.41 3.43 -10.82
C SER A 77 27.61 1.91 -10.81
N ASP A 78 28.23 1.35 -11.86
CA ASP A 78 28.51 -0.09 -11.96
C ASP A 78 29.30 -0.59 -10.72
N LYS A 79 30.33 0.17 -10.30
CA LYS A 79 31.14 -0.15 -9.12
C LYS A 79 30.34 -0.14 -7.82
N GLN A 80 29.38 0.78 -7.70
CA GLN A 80 28.55 0.87 -6.50
C GLN A 80 27.62 -0.32 -6.37
N ILE A 81 26.94 -0.70 -7.46
CA ILE A 81 26.09 -1.88 -7.48
C ILE A 81 26.90 -3.14 -7.16
N GLU A 82 28.06 -3.31 -7.79
CA GLU A 82 28.95 -4.44 -7.51
C GLU A 82 29.32 -4.49 -6.03
N LYS A 83 29.74 -3.36 -5.45
CA LYS A 83 30.08 -3.25 -4.03
C LYS A 83 28.90 -3.56 -3.12
N ILE A 84 27.70 -3.10 -3.44
CA ILE A 84 26.48 -3.35 -2.64
C ILE A 84 26.20 -4.84 -2.57
N TYR A 85 26.27 -5.55 -3.71
CA TYR A 85 26.06 -7.00 -3.74
C TYR A 85 27.22 -7.80 -3.14
N SER A 86 28.46 -7.45 -3.43
CA SER A 86 29.63 -8.20 -2.97
C SER A 86 29.80 -8.10 -1.45
N ASN A 87 29.54 -6.92 -0.88
CA ASN A 87 29.78 -6.65 0.53
C ASN A 87 28.48 -6.64 1.35
N GLN A 88 27.33 -6.93 0.72
CA GLN A 88 26.01 -6.91 1.35
C GLN A 88 25.77 -5.62 2.16
N VAL A 89 25.99 -4.48 1.51
CA VAL A 89 25.98 -3.17 2.17
C VAL A 89 24.59 -2.83 2.72
N PHE A 90 24.44 -2.81 4.05
CA PHE A 90 23.20 -2.40 4.71
C PHE A 90 22.97 -0.88 4.57
N PRO A 91 21.74 -0.43 4.27
CA PRO A 91 20.50 -1.20 4.03
C PRO A 91 20.24 -1.52 2.56
N LEU A 92 21.08 -1.00 1.66
CA LEU A 92 20.86 -1.06 0.20
C LEU A 92 20.75 -2.48 -0.32
N TYR A 93 21.58 -3.41 0.17
CA TYR A 93 21.53 -4.81 -0.25
C TYR A 93 20.19 -5.47 0.10
N GLN A 94 19.72 -5.30 1.35
CA GLN A 94 18.46 -5.87 1.82
C GLN A 94 17.31 -5.36 0.98
N LEU A 95 17.21 -4.03 0.81
CA LEU A 95 16.14 -3.42 0.01
C LEU A 95 16.12 -3.92 -1.44
N LEU A 96 17.29 -4.10 -2.06
CA LEU A 96 17.38 -4.69 -3.41
C LEU A 96 16.94 -6.16 -3.42
N ASP A 97 17.36 -6.97 -2.45
CA ASP A 97 16.93 -8.37 -2.37
C ASP A 97 15.40 -8.47 -2.14
N ASP A 98 14.86 -7.60 -1.29
CA ASP A 98 13.43 -7.51 -0.99
C ASP A 98 12.61 -7.22 -2.25
N GLU A 99 13.03 -6.23 -3.06
CA GLU A 99 12.33 -5.89 -4.30
C GLU A 99 12.31 -7.09 -5.27
N ILE A 100 13.41 -7.85 -5.36
CA ILE A 100 13.47 -9.10 -6.14
C ILE A 100 12.47 -10.13 -5.58
N ASN A 101 12.43 -10.30 -4.26
CA ASN A 101 11.58 -11.28 -3.60
C ASN A 101 10.09 -10.95 -3.75
N ILE A 102 9.70 -9.68 -3.60
CA ILE A 102 8.34 -9.18 -3.84
C ILE A 102 7.92 -9.48 -5.29
N ILE A 103 8.75 -9.13 -6.27
CA ILE A 103 8.45 -9.37 -7.68
C ILE A 103 8.31 -10.86 -7.97
N ARG A 104 9.16 -11.71 -7.40
CA ARG A 104 9.03 -13.17 -7.53
C ARG A 104 7.70 -13.66 -6.97
N ARG A 105 7.29 -13.19 -5.78
CA ARG A 105 5.99 -13.52 -5.17
C ARG A 105 4.83 -13.11 -6.08
N ILE A 106 4.87 -11.90 -6.66
CA ILE A 106 3.84 -11.43 -7.60
C ILE A 106 3.78 -12.33 -8.84
N ILE A 107 4.93 -12.64 -9.45
CA ILE A 107 4.96 -13.53 -10.63
C ILE A 107 4.39 -14.90 -10.27
N ILE A 108 4.78 -15.48 -9.14
CA ILE A 108 4.25 -16.79 -8.69
C ILE A 108 2.73 -16.71 -8.51
N LEU A 109 2.23 -15.68 -7.85
CA LEU A 109 0.79 -15.46 -7.60
C LEU A 109 0.00 -15.33 -8.91
N MET A 110 0.56 -14.65 -9.92
CA MET A 110 -0.08 -14.48 -11.22
C MET A 110 -0.10 -15.76 -12.06
N LYS A 111 0.66 -16.80 -11.66
CA LYS A 111 0.74 -18.11 -12.32
C LYS A 111 1.02 -18.02 -13.83
N PRO A 112 2.16 -17.46 -14.28
CA PRO A 112 2.44 -17.12 -15.68
C PRO A 112 2.35 -18.30 -16.66
N PHE A 113 2.46 -19.52 -16.17
CA PHE A 113 2.43 -20.74 -16.98
C PHE A 113 1.04 -21.38 -17.09
N GLU A 114 0.09 -20.96 -16.25
CA GLU A 114 -1.30 -21.44 -16.22
C GLU A 114 -2.26 -20.34 -16.69
N ASN A 115 -1.96 -19.09 -16.35
CA ASN A 115 -2.79 -17.93 -16.62
C ASN A 115 -2.54 -17.38 -18.02
N LYS A 116 -3.44 -17.67 -18.96
CA LYS A 116 -3.40 -17.17 -20.34
C LYS A 116 -3.46 -15.64 -20.46
N LYS A 117 -3.89 -14.93 -19.41
CA LYS A 117 -3.94 -13.46 -19.39
C LYS A 117 -2.62 -12.82 -18.93
N PHE A 118 -1.68 -13.61 -18.40
CA PHE A 118 -0.39 -13.08 -17.98
C PHE A 118 0.39 -12.58 -19.20
N THR A 119 0.79 -11.31 -19.16
CA THR A 119 1.73 -10.74 -20.12
C THR A 119 2.76 -9.92 -19.38
N LEU A 120 4.02 -10.01 -19.82
CA LEU A 120 5.08 -9.18 -19.25
C LEU A 120 4.91 -7.69 -19.59
N ASN A 121 4.16 -7.37 -20.65
CA ASN A 121 3.92 -5.99 -21.10
C ASN A 121 3.19 -5.16 -20.04
N ASN A 122 2.28 -5.78 -19.28
CA ASN A 122 1.49 -5.08 -18.26
C ASN A 122 2.05 -5.28 -16.85
N PHE A 123 3.21 -5.92 -16.70
CA PHE A 123 3.73 -6.28 -15.38
C PHE A 123 4.09 -5.07 -14.54
N SER A 124 4.47 -3.93 -15.14
CA SER A 124 4.70 -2.70 -14.36
C SER A 124 3.47 -2.23 -13.60
N VAL A 125 2.29 -2.31 -14.25
CA VAL A 125 1.01 -1.93 -13.63
C VAL A 125 0.63 -2.93 -12.55
N GLU A 126 0.84 -4.22 -12.82
CA GLU A 126 0.58 -5.26 -11.81
C GLU A 126 1.53 -5.15 -10.63
N TYR A 127 2.81 -4.87 -10.85
CA TYR A 127 3.77 -4.63 -9.78
C TYR A 127 3.32 -3.48 -8.87
N GLU A 128 2.94 -2.34 -9.46
CA GLU A 128 2.42 -1.18 -8.72
C GLU A 128 1.21 -1.52 -7.87
N LYS A 129 0.20 -2.19 -8.43
CA LYS A 129 -1.00 -2.61 -7.68
C LYS A 129 -0.68 -3.46 -6.46
N HIS A 130 0.29 -4.38 -6.58
CA HIS A 130 0.59 -5.35 -5.54
C HIS A 130 1.43 -4.75 -4.39
N ILE A 131 2.18 -3.67 -4.63
CA ILE A 131 2.98 -3.00 -3.60
C ILE A 131 2.23 -1.89 -2.86
N THR A 132 1.05 -1.48 -3.32
CA THR A 132 0.28 -0.40 -2.68
C THR A 132 -0.10 -0.76 -1.24
N GLU A 133 0.07 0.20 -0.33
CA GLU A 133 -0.28 0.07 1.08
C GLU A 133 -1.82 0.08 1.25
N ILE A 134 -2.36 -0.97 1.87
CA ILE A 134 -3.81 -1.20 1.93
C ILE A 134 -4.51 -0.36 3.00
N THR A 135 -3.82 -0.01 4.09
CA THR A 135 -4.38 0.81 5.19
C THR A 135 -4.77 2.18 4.66
N ASP A 136 -3.90 2.80 3.86
CA ASP A 136 -4.12 4.12 3.26
C ASP A 136 -5.26 4.07 2.23
N ILE A 137 -5.31 3.03 1.39
CA ILE A 137 -6.44 2.82 0.46
C ILE A 137 -7.76 2.75 1.22
N LEU A 138 -7.81 1.93 2.28
CA LEU A 138 -9.03 1.76 3.06
C LEU A 138 -9.42 3.06 3.77
N ASP A 139 -8.46 3.78 4.36
CA ASP A 139 -8.70 5.06 5.03
C ASP A 139 -9.29 6.10 4.08
N GLU A 140 -8.64 6.33 2.95
CA GLU A 140 -9.07 7.32 1.96
C GLU A 140 -10.42 6.97 1.34
N ASN A 141 -10.66 5.69 1.04
CA ASN A 141 -11.94 5.26 0.47
C ASN A 141 -13.10 5.44 1.46
N ILE A 142 -12.89 5.09 2.73
CA ILE A 142 -13.91 5.31 3.77
C ILE A 142 -14.18 6.81 3.97
N LYS A 143 -13.14 7.67 4.00
CA LYS A 143 -13.32 9.13 4.07
C LYS A 143 -14.12 9.65 2.88
N HIS A 144 -13.79 9.21 1.68
CA HIS A 144 -14.51 9.59 0.47
C HIS A 144 -16.00 9.24 0.58
N ASP A 145 -16.33 7.98 0.86
CA ASP A 145 -17.71 7.51 0.88
C ASP A 145 -18.52 8.11 2.04
N TYR A 146 -17.87 8.36 3.19
CA TYR A 146 -18.46 9.08 4.31
C TYR A 146 -18.84 10.51 3.92
N ARG A 147 -17.94 11.24 3.25
CA ARG A 147 -18.16 12.63 2.82
C ARG A 147 -19.24 12.72 1.74
N GLU A 148 -19.23 11.83 0.77
CA GLU A 148 -20.29 11.71 -0.23
C GLU A 148 -21.66 11.51 0.43
N ASN A 149 -21.73 10.62 1.43
CA ASN A 149 -22.95 10.38 2.20
C ASN A 149 -23.38 11.60 3.02
N LEU A 150 -22.44 12.29 3.68
CA LEU A 150 -22.74 13.54 4.40
C LEU A 150 -23.30 14.61 3.47
N ASN A 151 -22.67 14.82 2.31
CA ASN A 151 -23.15 15.78 1.31
C ASN A 151 -24.55 15.41 0.82
N ARG A 152 -24.81 14.12 0.58
CA ARG A 152 -26.15 13.63 0.22
C ARG A 152 -27.19 13.93 1.30
N ILE A 153 -26.85 13.74 2.57
CA ILE A 153 -27.75 14.06 3.69
C ILE A 153 -27.96 15.57 3.77
N PHE A 154 -26.90 16.37 3.70
CA PHE A 154 -26.96 17.82 3.72
C PHE A 154 -27.92 18.36 2.65
N LEU A 155 -27.76 17.91 1.40
CA LEU A 155 -28.62 18.32 0.28
C LEU A 155 -30.08 17.89 0.46
N LYS A 156 -30.34 16.73 1.05
CA LYS A 156 -31.71 16.26 1.32
C LYS A 156 -32.38 17.02 2.46
N THR A 157 -31.61 17.53 3.41
CA THR A 157 -32.11 18.09 4.67
C THR A 157 -32.17 19.62 4.68
N VAL A 158 -31.50 20.30 3.73
CA VAL A 158 -31.38 21.77 3.68
C VAL A 158 -32.72 22.51 3.72
N ASP A 159 -33.71 22.04 2.97
CA ASP A 159 -35.04 22.65 2.91
C ASP A 159 -36.07 21.93 3.79
N ASN A 160 -35.66 20.86 4.49
CA ASN A 160 -36.55 20.05 5.30
C ASN A 160 -36.50 20.48 6.77
N LYS A 161 -37.43 21.35 7.18
CA LYS A 161 -37.55 21.82 8.57
C LYS A 161 -37.70 20.70 9.59
N ALA A 162 -38.28 19.55 9.21
CA ALA A 162 -38.42 18.40 10.10
C ALA A 162 -37.08 17.69 10.37
N GLU A 163 -36.09 17.87 9.51
CA GLU A 163 -34.77 17.24 9.60
C GLU A 163 -33.65 18.22 9.98
N LYS A 164 -34.02 19.35 10.60
CA LYS A 164 -33.07 20.39 11.04
C LYS A 164 -31.89 19.85 11.85
N ARG A 165 -32.11 18.79 12.64
CA ARG A 165 -31.02 18.13 13.39
C ARG A 165 -30.01 17.46 12.46
N ALA A 166 -30.47 16.70 11.47
CA ALA A 166 -29.61 16.04 10.49
C ALA A 166 -28.84 17.06 9.63
N PHE A 167 -29.51 18.15 9.25
CA PHE A 167 -28.87 19.27 8.57
C PHE A 167 -27.72 19.87 9.40
N ASN A 168 -27.97 20.22 10.67
CA ASN A 168 -26.95 20.83 11.52
C ASN A 168 -25.74 19.92 11.74
N ILE A 169 -25.98 18.61 11.97
CA ILE A 169 -24.90 17.64 12.21
C ILE A 169 -24.09 17.40 10.93
N SER A 170 -24.76 17.19 9.79
CA SER A 170 -24.05 17.02 8.50
C SER A 170 -23.26 18.27 8.13
N ASN A 171 -23.84 19.47 8.28
CA ASN A 171 -23.16 20.74 8.05
C ASN A 171 -21.91 20.89 8.94
N TYR A 172 -22.00 20.49 10.22
CA TYR A 172 -20.85 20.49 11.12
C TYR A 172 -19.74 19.56 10.60
N PHE A 173 -20.07 18.31 10.27
CA PHE A 173 -19.08 17.33 9.80
C PHE A 173 -18.46 17.68 8.43
N ILE A 174 -19.19 18.37 7.55
CA ILE A 174 -18.66 18.81 6.25
C ILE A 174 -17.66 19.95 6.42
N HIS A 175 -17.97 20.95 7.25
CA HIS A 175 -17.22 22.21 7.27
C HIS A 175 -16.19 22.34 8.39
N TYR A 176 -16.36 21.62 9.50
CA TYR A 176 -15.52 21.80 10.70
C TYR A 176 -14.59 20.61 10.99
N ILE A 177 -14.78 19.46 10.33
CA ILE A 177 -13.87 18.32 10.44
C ILE A 177 -12.73 18.45 9.43
N SER A 178 -11.51 18.32 9.91
CA SER A 178 -10.32 18.22 9.05
C SER A 178 -10.17 16.78 8.54
N TRP A 179 -10.51 16.57 7.27
CA TRP A 179 -10.39 15.28 6.58
C TRP A 179 -8.96 14.92 6.17
N ASN A 180 -7.98 15.75 6.52
CA ASN A 180 -6.56 15.48 6.29
C ASN A 180 -5.98 14.47 7.30
N TYR A 181 -6.69 14.19 8.39
CA TYR A 181 -6.33 13.15 9.36
C TYR A 181 -6.91 11.79 8.96
N SER A 182 -6.41 10.72 9.58
CA SER A 182 -6.99 9.38 9.38
C SER A 182 -8.45 9.35 9.83
N PHE A 183 -9.24 8.55 9.14
CA PHE A 183 -10.63 8.30 9.47
C PHE A 183 -10.77 7.73 10.89
N SER A 184 -9.87 6.84 11.30
CA SER A 184 -9.85 6.27 12.65
C SER A 184 -9.75 7.35 13.73
N ASN A 185 -8.84 8.32 13.57
CA ASN A 185 -8.67 9.42 14.51
C ASN A 185 -9.93 10.31 14.58
N PHE A 186 -10.51 10.64 13.42
CA PHE A 186 -11.79 11.36 13.36
C PHE A 186 -12.88 10.61 14.13
N TYR A 187 -13.03 9.32 13.83
CA TYR A 187 -14.13 8.52 14.36
C TYR A 187 -14.02 8.34 15.88
N GLU A 188 -12.82 7.98 16.37
CA GLU A 188 -12.57 7.77 17.80
C GLU A 188 -12.79 9.08 18.59
N THR A 189 -12.20 10.19 18.14
CA THR A 189 -12.37 11.50 18.78
C THR A 189 -13.84 11.93 18.78
N THR A 190 -14.53 11.77 17.66
CA THR A 190 -15.93 12.19 17.54
C THR A 190 -16.85 11.31 18.39
N TYR A 191 -16.58 10.01 18.48
CA TYR A 191 -17.32 9.09 19.33
C TYR A 191 -17.13 9.40 20.82
N GLU A 192 -15.96 9.92 21.22
CA GLU A 192 -15.72 10.38 22.59
C GLU A 192 -16.41 11.70 22.91
N VAL A 193 -16.38 12.67 21.98
CA VAL A 193 -16.84 14.04 22.24
C VAL A 193 -18.34 14.23 21.99
N ILE A 194 -18.87 13.71 20.87
CA ILE A 194 -20.28 13.85 20.45
C ILE A 194 -20.85 12.53 19.91
N PRO A 195 -20.90 11.46 20.73
CA PRO A 195 -21.37 10.13 20.30
C PRO A 195 -22.82 10.12 19.81
N SER A 196 -23.66 11.00 20.35
CA SER A 196 -25.09 11.00 20.04
C SER A 196 -25.36 11.54 18.64
N GLU A 197 -24.62 12.57 18.23
CA GLU A 197 -24.64 13.20 16.93
C GLU A 197 -24.08 12.27 15.86
N LEU A 198 -22.95 11.61 16.16
CA LEU A 198 -22.34 10.62 15.28
C LEU A 198 -23.31 9.45 15.02
N LYS A 199 -23.85 8.84 16.07
CA LYS A 199 -24.84 7.75 15.92
C LYS A 199 -26.10 8.21 15.19
N TYR A 200 -26.53 9.45 15.42
CA TYR A 200 -27.70 10.00 14.76
C TYR A 200 -27.48 10.13 13.25
N ILE A 201 -26.35 10.71 12.80
CA ILE A 201 -26.08 10.86 11.37
C ILE A 201 -25.84 9.51 10.69
N GLU A 202 -25.23 8.55 11.40
CA GLU A 202 -24.96 7.22 10.85
C GLU A 202 -26.23 6.45 10.51
N ASN A 203 -27.35 6.71 11.20
CA ASN A 203 -28.64 6.10 10.86
C ASN A 203 -29.16 6.52 9.48
N TYR A 204 -28.63 7.59 8.90
CA TYR A 204 -28.94 8.04 7.54
C TYR A 204 -28.01 7.44 6.48
N PHE A 205 -26.91 6.78 6.89
CA PHE A 205 -26.02 6.10 5.96
C PHE A 205 -26.62 4.78 5.50
N ASP A 206 -26.33 4.42 4.25
CA ASP A 206 -26.64 3.10 3.75
C ASP A 206 -25.92 2.00 4.55
N GLU A 207 -26.48 0.79 4.50
CA GLU A 207 -25.95 -0.37 5.24
C GLU A 207 -24.55 -0.77 4.75
N GLU A 208 -24.23 -0.48 3.49
CA GLU A 208 -22.91 -0.74 2.91
C GLU A 208 -21.84 0.11 3.57
N LEU A 209 -22.00 1.44 3.61
CA LEU A 209 -21.06 2.33 4.29
C LEU A 209 -20.96 2.01 5.79
N ARG A 210 -22.09 1.76 6.47
CA ARG A 210 -22.06 1.37 7.90
C ARG A 210 -21.29 0.08 8.15
N THR A 211 -21.37 -0.87 7.22
CA THR A 211 -20.59 -2.12 7.31
C THR A 211 -19.12 -1.86 7.04
N ALA A 212 -18.80 -1.03 6.05
CA ALA A 212 -17.45 -0.65 5.68
C ALA A 212 -16.73 0.09 6.81
N ILE A 213 -17.37 1.08 7.45
CA ILE A 213 -16.86 1.80 8.63
C ILE A 213 -16.51 0.81 9.74
N LYS A 214 -17.44 -0.09 10.09
CA LYS A 214 -17.21 -1.10 11.14
C LYS A 214 -16.06 -2.04 10.79
N ALA A 215 -15.98 -2.46 9.54
CA ALA A 215 -14.92 -3.34 9.06
C ALA A 215 -13.55 -2.66 9.13
N TYR A 216 -13.47 -1.39 8.70
CA TYR A 216 -12.26 -0.58 8.74
C TYR A 216 -11.79 -0.33 10.17
N LEU A 217 -12.67 0.09 11.07
CA LEU A 217 -12.30 0.32 12.48
C LEU A 217 -11.84 -0.98 13.17
N ALA A 218 -12.51 -2.11 12.89
CA ALA A 218 -12.09 -3.41 13.39
C ALA A 218 -10.71 -3.80 12.84
N TYR A 219 -10.44 -3.55 11.55
CA TYR A 219 -9.13 -3.78 10.93
C TYR A 219 -8.06 -2.87 11.54
N HIS A 220 -8.33 -1.57 11.65
CA HIS A 220 -7.42 -0.56 12.20
C HIS A 220 -6.96 -0.94 13.62
N SER A 221 -7.88 -1.43 14.46
CA SER A 221 -7.55 -1.91 15.82
C SER A 221 -6.54 -3.07 15.84
N LYS A 222 -6.36 -3.77 14.72
CA LYS A 222 -5.46 -4.92 14.56
C LYS A 222 -4.20 -4.60 13.74
N VAL A 223 -4.10 -3.43 13.11
CA VAL A 223 -2.97 -3.05 12.24
C VAL A 223 -1.63 -3.20 12.94
N ASN A 224 -1.48 -2.74 14.18
CA ASN A 224 -0.21 -2.84 14.91
C ASN A 224 0.18 -4.30 15.23
N ILE A 225 -0.81 -5.14 15.53
CA ILE A 225 -0.59 -6.58 15.77
C ILE A 225 -0.20 -7.26 14.46
N LEU A 226 -0.86 -6.88 13.37
CA LEU A 226 -0.58 -7.39 12.04
C LEU A 226 0.82 -6.99 11.56
N LYS A 227 1.24 -5.73 11.72
CA LYS A 227 2.61 -5.28 11.40
C LYS A 227 3.66 -6.12 12.12
N ARG A 228 3.49 -6.32 13.43
CA ARG A 228 4.37 -7.21 14.23
C ARG A 228 4.33 -8.67 13.78
N TYR A 229 3.18 -9.16 13.32
CA TYR A 229 3.06 -10.51 12.78
C TYR A 229 3.86 -10.66 11.47
N MET A 230 3.75 -9.67 10.57
CA MET A 230 4.50 -9.64 9.31
C MET A 230 6.00 -9.50 9.57
N GLU A 231 6.44 -8.57 10.42
CA GLU A 231 7.85 -8.36 10.79
C GLU A 231 8.55 -9.62 11.33
N LYS A 232 7.82 -10.48 12.07
CA LYS A 232 8.37 -11.75 12.59
C LYS A 232 8.56 -12.81 11.50
N LYS A 233 7.76 -12.77 10.45
CA LYS A 233 7.87 -13.68 9.31
C LYS A 233 8.89 -13.20 8.29
N GLU A 234 9.02 -11.89 8.18
CA GLU A 234 9.74 -11.18 7.13
C GLU A 234 10.83 -10.30 7.74
N HIS A 235 11.71 -10.90 8.55
CA HIS A 235 12.79 -10.18 9.20
C HIS A 235 13.67 -9.44 8.19
N GLY A 236 13.60 -8.10 8.23
CA GLY A 236 14.42 -7.21 7.41
C GLY A 236 13.80 -6.77 6.08
N LEU A 237 12.54 -7.15 5.79
CA LEU A 237 11.83 -6.71 4.57
C LEU A 237 11.12 -5.35 4.77
N ILE A 238 10.83 -4.65 3.67
CA ILE A 238 9.94 -3.48 3.63
C ILE A 238 8.59 -3.82 4.29
N SER A 239 8.32 -3.24 5.46
CA SER A 239 7.16 -3.55 6.30
C SER A 239 5.89 -2.77 5.94
N THR A 240 5.58 -2.63 4.66
CA THR A 240 4.30 -2.06 4.22
C THR A 240 3.25 -3.16 4.19
N LEU A 241 2.06 -2.92 4.73
CA LEU A 241 0.94 -3.87 4.59
C LEU A 241 0.42 -3.78 3.16
N SER A 242 1.04 -4.52 2.25
CA SER A 242 0.80 -4.38 0.82
C SER A 242 -0.43 -5.17 0.36
N TYR A 243 -0.95 -4.85 -0.82
CA TYR A 243 -2.03 -5.65 -1.42
C TYR A 243 -1.58 -7.08 -1.74
N LEU A 244 -0.31 -7.31 -2.07
CA LEU A 244 0.25 -8.64 -2.17
C LEU A 244 0.04 -9.42 -0.87
N ASP A 245 0.35 -8.79 0.27
CA ASP A 245 0.17 -9.41 1.59
C ASP A 245 -1.30 -9.63 1.93
N TRP A 246 -2.20 -8.74 1.48
CA TRP A 246 -3.64 -8.96 1.53
C TRP A 246 -4.06 -10.26 0.85
N LEU A 247 -3.61 -10.46 -0.38
CA LEU A 247 -3.95 -11.64 -1.17
C LEU A 247 -3.35 -12.94 -0.61
N THR A 248 -2.19 -12.87 0.04
CA THR A 248 -1.49 -14.07 0.51
C THR A 248 -1.76 -14.41 1.97
N GLU A 249 -1.74 -13.44 2.88
CA GLU A 249 -1.72 -13.71 4.32
C GLU A 249 -2.72 -12.88 5.13
N ILE A 250 -2.73 -11.55 4.97
CA ILE A 250 -3.45 -10.62 5.85
C ILE A 250 -4.95 -10.95 5.89
N LYS A 251 -5.57 -11.23 4.74
CA LYS A 251 -7.00 -11.56 4.67
C LYS A 251 -7.37 -12.76 5.56
N SER A 252 -6.53 -13.81 5.54
CA SER A 252 -6.74 -15.00 6.37
C SER A 252 -6.51 -14.72 7.86
N PHE A 253 -5.50 -13.91 8.19
CA PHE A 253 -5.20 -13.48 9.54
C PHE A 253 -6.37 -12.68 10.13
N ILE A 254 -6.83 -11.66 9.41
CA ILE A 254 -7.94 -10.80 9.84
C ILE A 254 -9.24 -11.59 9.96
N LEU A 255 -9.51 -12.53 9.03
CA LEU A 255 -10.69 -13.40 9.14
C LEU A 255 -10.68 -14.21 10.44
N LYS A 256 -9.53 -14.75 10.83
CA LYS A 256 -9.39 -15.50 12.10
C LYS A 256 -9.61 -14.60 13.31
N GLU A 257 -8.98 -13.42 13.34
CA GLU A 257 -9.15 -12.43 14.41
C GLU A 257 -10.59 -11.93 14.52
N PHE A 258 -11.26 -11.68 13.39
CA PHE A 258 -12.65 -11.23 13.39
C PHE A 258 -13.60 -12.36 13.82
N THR A 259 -13.29 -13.62 13.47
CA THR A 259 -14.11 -14.77 13.85
C THR A 259 -14.14 -14.96 15.37
N SER A 260 -13.02 -14.74 16.06
CA SER A 260 -12.96 -14.85 17.52
C SER A 260 -13.74 -13.75 18.23
N ILE A 261 -13.85 -12.56 17.64
CA ILE A 261 -14.50 -11.39 18.25
C ILE A 261 -16.00 -11.31 17.90
N PHE A 262 -16.34 -11.47 16.62
CA PHE A 262 -17.68 -11.19 16.09
C PHE A 262 -18.46 -12.44 15.66
N GLY A 263 -17.81 -13.60 15.69
CA GLY A 263 -18.34 -14.85 15.14
C GLY A 263 -18.23 -14.94 13.61
N LYS A 264 -18.27 -16.17 13.10
CA LYS A 264 -17.93 -16.51 11.71
C LYS A 264 -18.72 -15.72 10.65
N LYS A 265 -20.04 -15.64 10.80
CA LYS A 265 -20.91 -14.96 9.83
C LYS A 265 -20.57 -13.48 9.69
N LYS A 266 -20.37 -12.78 10.81
CA LYS A 266 -20.06 -11.35 10.80
C LYS A 266 -18.63 -11.10 10.34
N ALA A 267 -17.69 -11.94 10.73
CA ALA A 267 -16.30 -11.86 10.29
C ALA A 267 -16.18 -11.92 8.76
N VAL A 268 -16.86 -12.87 8.11
CA VAL A 268 -16.89 -12.98 6.65
C VAL A 268 -17.44 -11.70 6.02
N GLN A 269 -18.56 -11.18 6.55
CA GLN A 269 -19.16 -9.94 6.03
C GLN A 269 -18.18 -8.75 6.09
N LEU A 270 -17.49 -8.57 7.22
CA LEU A 270 -16.55 -7.46 7.39
C LEU A 270 -15.32 -7.61 6.50
N VAL A 271 -14.73 -8.82 6.41
CA VAL A 271 -13.59 -9.08 5.52
C VAL A 271 -13.98 -8.89 4.06
N SER A 272 -15.16 -9.36 3.63
CA SER A 272 -15.66 -9.12 2.28
C SER A 272 -15.87 -7.64 1.99
N SER A 273 -16.29 -6.85 2.98
CA SER A 273 -16.42 -5.39 2.82
C SER A 273 -15.07 -4.73 2.53
N LEU A 274 -14.02 -5.10 3.27
CA LEU A 274 -12.66 -4.58 3.04
C LEU A 274 -12.11 -5.03 1.68
N ASP A 275 -12.33 -6.30 1.35
CA ASP A 275 -11.90 -6.91 0.10
C ASP A 275 -12.54 -6.21 -1.12
N ASN A 276 -13.83 -5.90 -1.02
CA ASN A 276 -14.55 -5.17 -2.07
C ASN A 276 -13.97 -3.76 -2.28
N ILE A 277 -13.63 -3.04 -1.21
CA ILE A 277 -13.00 -1.72 -1.31
C ILE A 277 -11.66 -1.83 -2.04
N LEU A 278 -10.81 -2.77 -1.60
CA LEU A 278 -9.49 -2.98 -2.20
C LEU A 278 -9.62 -3.38 -3.68
N GLU A 279 -10.51 -4.31 -4.02
CA GLU A 279 -10.75 -4.70 -5.41
C GLU A 279 -11.23 -3.52 -6.27
N LYS A 280 -12.16 -2.71 -5.75
CA LYS A 280 -12.72 -1.55 -6.43
C LYS A 280 -11.63 -0.53 -6.77
N VAL A 281 -10.83 -0.15 -5.77
CA VAL A 281 -9.80 0.89 -5.94
C VAL A 281 -8.62 0.41 -6.77
N ILE A 282 -8.15 -0.83 -6.55
CA ILE A 282 -6.95 -1.34 -7.21
C ILE A 282 -7.22 -1.78 -8.66
N HIS A 283 -8.44 -2.24 -8.96
CA HIS A 283 -8.81 -2.71 -10.29
C HIS A 283 -9.73 -1.75 -11.07
N GLY A 284 -10.16 -0.64 -10.46
CA GLY A 284 -11.01 0.38 -11.10
C GLY A 284 -12.41 -0.14 -11.46
N LYS A 285 -12.98 -1.00 -10.61
CA LYS A 285 -14.33 -1.55 -10.78
C LYS A 285 -15.41 -0.67 -10.15
#